data_AF-A0A183D5L1-F1
#
_entry.id   AF-A0A183D5L1-F1
#
_cell.length_a   1.000
_cell.length_b   1.000
_cell.length_c   1.000
_cell.angle_alpha   90.00
_cell.angle_beta   90.00
_cell.angle_gamma   90.00
#
_symmetry.space_group_name_H-M   'P 1'
#
loop_
_entity.id
_entity.type
_entity.pdbx_description
1 polymer ?
#
loop_
_entity_poly.entity_id
_entity_poly.type
_entity_poly.pdbx_seq_one_letter_code
_entity_poly.pdbx_strand_id
1 'polypeptide(L)'
;MLSLTVDAKVLGRIRGCGAFFFFRFRAFPDMLASHDKKECHDVRRILKKKYYRNKLPLLNWCPLKPNQAKNTVFNNLDDEKIMSKIDFTALEDLFKIGVAKRFEAASTSVPGEHSPSTVGTASATKNTLLDTKRLQNIAITCRKLAMNASAIMSAVHRMDLKALHPESVDILLKIAPTHEEMAKFKDYELEHKGFSDLSEEDQFLAQLVKIERFEHKIKIMSFMGTFDESADLLEPQFVNLTAASKCVREATKFHKILEILLAYGNYMNSGRKGGVYGFKLSSLDTVRFAFSPSLSLRFFLFTVKSHCFK
;
A
#
# COMPACT_ATOMS: atom_id res chain seq x y z
N MET A 1 11.82 -35.86 1.99
CA MET A 1 12.42 -35.60 3.31
C MET A 1 13.94 -35.60 3.15
N LEU A 2 14.56 -34.43 3.20
CA LEU A 2 15.87 -34.15 3.80
C LEU A 2 16.08 -32.63 3.71
N SER A 3 16.25 -32.06 4.90
CA SER A 3 16.38 -30.64 5.24
C SER A 3 17.86 -30.25 5.31
N LEU A 4 18.15 -28.94 5.28
CA LEU A 4 19.23 -28.18 5.96
C LEU A 4 19.38 -26.84 5.21
N THR A 5 18.88 -25.69 5.67
CA THR A 5 19.18 -24.87 6.87
C THR A 5 20.50 -24.08 6.76
N VAL A 6 20.33 -22.76 6.50
CA VAL A 6 21.00 -21.55 7.06
C VAL A 6 22.54 -21.44 7.04
N ASP A 7 23.07 -20.35 6.48
CA ASP A 7 23.91 -19.41 7.27
C ASP A 7 24.13 -18.08 6.57
N ALA A 8 23.63 -17.00 7.19
CA ALA A 8 23.96 -15.62 6.84
C ALA A 8 25.11 -15.18 7.74
N LYS A 9 26.29 -14.95 7.18
CA LYS A 9 27.39 -14.30 7.88
C LYS A 9 27.96 -13.18 7.02
N VAL A 10 27.76 -11.95 7.48
CA VAL A 10 28.43 -10.76 6.97
C VAL A 10 29.86 -10.77 7.52
N LEU A 11 30.85 -10.85 6.64
CA LEU A 11 32.19 -10.34 6.91
C LEU A 11 32.67 -9.61 5.66
N GLY A 12 32.85 -8.30 5.79
CA GLY A 12 33.43 -7.48 4.72
C GLY A 12 34.87 -7.89 4.41
N ARG A 13 35.25 -7.81 3.14
CA ARG A 13 36.27 -6.87 2.62
C ARG A 13 36.30 -7.00 1.10
N ILE A 14 36.30 -5.86 0.43
CA ILE A 14 36.39 -5.68 -1.01
C ILE A 14 37.65 -6.37 -1.55
N ARG A 15 37.49 -7.24 -2.56
CA ARG A 15 38.39 -7.34 -3.73
C ARG A 15 37.85 -8.32 -4.77
N GLY A 16 37.69 -7.82 -5.99
CA GLY A 16 37.51 -8.63 -7.19
C GLY A 16 36.06 -8.99 -7.49
N CYS A 17 35.60 -8.59 -8.67
CA CYS A 17 34.30 -8.87 -9.24
C CYS A 17 33.78 -10.30 -8.95
N GLY A 18 32.56 -10.39 -8.39
CA GLY A 18 31.74 -11.60 -8.51
C GLY A 18 30.96 -11.99 -7.25
N ALA A 19 29.71 -11.52 -7.15
CA ALA A 19 28.60 -12.34 -6.66
C ALA A 19 27.27 -11.74 -7.18
N PHE A 20 26.62 -12.50 -8.06
CA PHE A 20 25.31 -12.18 -8.62
C PHE A 20 24.22 -12.43 -7.57
N PHE A 21 23.38 -11.41 -7.32
CA PHE A 21 22.03 -11.62 -6.81
C PHE A 21 21.09 -11.74 -8.01
N PHE A 22 20.27 -12.79 -8.06
CA PHE A 22 19.10 -12.81 -8.94
C PHE A 22 17.86 -13.29 -8.19
N PHE A 23 16.82 -12.46 -8.30
CA PHE A 23 15.46 -12.69 -7.81
C PHE A 23 14.52 -13.03 -8.99
N ARG A 24 13.46 -13.77 -8.63
CA ARG A 24 12.08 -13.81 -9.16
C ARG A 24 11.60 -14.86 -10.20
N PHE A 25 10.56 -15.56 -9.71
CA PHE A 25 9.19 -15.80 -10.23
C PHE A 25 8.91 -16.92 -11.23
N ARG A 26 7.92 -17.76 -10.87
CA ARG A 26 7.27 -18.72 -11.77
C ARG A 26 5.76 -18.54 -11.71
N ALA A 27 5.18 -18.17 -12.85
CA ALA A 27 3.76 -18.31 -13.16
C ALA A 27 3.47 -19.77 -13.56
N PHE A 28 2.27 -20.25 -13.28
CA PHE A 28 1.74 -21.54 -13.75
C PHE A 28 0.50 -21.30 -14.61
N PRO A 29 0.41 -21.88 -15.81
CA PRO A 29 -0.85 -22.09 -16.51
C PRO A 29 -1.32 -23.56 -16.46
N ASP A 30 -2.63 -23.69 -16.61
CA ASP A 30 -3.45 -24.84 -17.03
C ASP A 30 -3.87 -25.92 -16.00
N MET A 31 -5.18 -25.97 -15.76
CA MET A 31 -5.92 -27.23 -15.68
C MET A 31 -7.34 -27.05 -16.22
N LEU A 32 -7.64 -27.79 -17.30
CA LEU A 32 -8.94 -27.92 -17.95
C LEU A 32 -9.98 -28.52 -17.00
N ALA A 33 -11.21 -28.02 -17.03
CA ALA A 33 -12.38 -28.71 -16.50
C ALA A 33 -13.57 -28.55 -17.46
N SER A 34 -13.77 -29.63 -18.23
CA SER A 34 -15.04 -30.22 -18.71
C SER A 34 -16.34 -29.41 -18.53
N HIS A 35 -16.98 -29.16 -19.66
CA HIS A 35 -18.40 -28.85 -19.81
C HIS A 35 -19.29 -29.91 -19.12
N ASP A 36 -20.18 -29.47 -18.24
CA ASP A 36 -21.46 -30.13 -18.04
C ASP A 36 -22.55 -29.06 -17.89
N LYS A 37 -23.52 -29.08 -18.81
CA LYS A 37 -24.61 -28.11 -18.87
C LYS A 37 -25.66 -28.49 -17.82
N LYS A 38 -25.79 -27.70 -16.77
CA LYS A 38 -27.00 -27.71 -15.92
C LYS A 38 -27.82 -26.45 -16.19
N GLU A 39 -29.09 -26.70 -16.55
CA GLU A 39 -30.11 -25.70 -16.83
C GLU A 39 -30.18 -24.62 -15.75
N CYS A 40 -30.21 -23.36 -16.20
CA CYS A 40 -30.26 -22.18 -15.35
C CYS A 40 -31.74 -21.92 -14.99
N HIS A 41 -32.17 -22.36 -13.81
CA HIS A 41 -33.40 -21.86 -13.21
C HIS A 41 -33.17 -20.43 -12.70
N ASP A 42 -33.71 -19.44 -13.42
CA ASP A 42 -33.71 -18.03 -13.05
C ASP A 42 -34.69 -17.79 -11.89
N VAL A 43 -34.27 -18.12 -10.67
CA VAL A 43 -35.00 -17.77 -9.45
C VAL A 43 -34.28 -16.59 -8.81
N ARG A 44 -34.82 -15.38 -8.99
CA ARG A 44 -34.36 -14.20 -8.24
C ARG A 44 -34.47 -14.50 -6.73
N ARG A 45 -33.33 -14.68 -6.07
CA ARG A 45 -33.21 -15.03 -4.65
C ARG A 45 -33.62 -13.82 -3.79
N ILE A 46 -34.78 -13.91 -3.13
CA ILE A 46 -35.26 -12.86 -2.23
C ILE A 46 -34.58 -13.04 -0.88
N LEU A 47 -33.63 -12.16 -0.54
CA LEU A 47 -33.02 -12.14 0.79
C LEU A 47 -34.06 -11.65 1.82
N LYS A 48 -34.44 -12.54 2.75
CA LYS A 48 -35.39 -12.21 3.82
C LYS A 48 -34.69 -11.43 4.92
N LYS A 49 -35.26 -10.28 5.30
CA LYS A 49 -34.80 -9.51 6.46
C LYS A 49 -35.05 -10.33 7.73
N LYS A 50 -33.99 -10.60 8.51
CA LYS A 50 -34.08 -11.30 9.79
C LYS A 50 -34.09 -10.29 10.94
N TYR A 51 -34.86 -10.61 11.97
CA TYR A 51 -34.95 -9.82 13.19
C TYR A 51 -34.17 -10.51 14.31
N TYR A 52 -33.32 -9.75 14.99
CA TYR A 52 -32.49 -10.19 16.11
C TYR A 52 -33.08 -9.68 17.42
N ARG A 53 -32.89 -10.41 18.52
CA ARG A 53 -33.33 -10.05 19.87
C ARG A 53 -32.42 -9.00 20.52
N ASN A 54 -31.11 -9.05 20.26
CA ASN A 54 -30.06 -8.19 20.81
C ASN A 54 -29.38 -7.38 19.70
N LYS A 55 -28.95 -6.15 20.00
CA LYS A 55 -28.17 -5.34 19.04
C LYS A 55 -26.79 -5.98 18.82
N LEU A 56 -26.46 -6.27 17.56
CA LEU A 56 -25.17 -6.82 17.15
C LEU A 56 -24.28 -5.75 16.50
N PRO A 57 -22.95 -5.87 16.59
CA PRO A 57 -21.99 -5.06 15.84
C PRO A 57 -22.31 -5.05 14.35
N LEU A 58 -22.24 -3.87 13.74
CA LEU A 58 -22.39 -3.76 12.30
C LEU A 58 -21.16 -4.34 11.61
N LEU A 59 -21.38 -5.30 10.71
CA LEU A 59 -20.32 -5.80 9.84
C LEU A 59 -20.09 -4.76 8.71
N ASN A 60 -18.92 -4.11 8.71
CA ASN A 60 -18.53 -3.10 7.72
C ASN A 60 -18.13 -3.72 6.37
N TRP A 61 -19.01 -4.51 5.77
CA TRP A 61 -18.82 -5.08 4.44
C TRP A 61 -19.21 -4.11 3.31
N CYS A 62 -18.62 -4.28 2.12
CA CYS A 62 -19.01 -3.56 0.91
C CYS A 62 -19.93 -4.46 0.07
N PRO A 63 -21.27 -4.30 0.13
CA PRO A 63 -22.19 -5.20 -0.54
C PRO A 63 -22.12 -5.08 -2.07
N LEU A 64 -22.17 -6.20 -2.77
CA LEU A 64 -22.34 -6.22 -4.23
C LEU A 64 -23.81 -5.97 -4.59
N LYS A 65 -24.05 -5.14 -5.62
CA LYS A 65 -25.40 -5.00 -6.19
C LYS A 65 -25.82 -6.33 -6.84
N PRO A 66 -27.11 -6.68 -6.90
CA PRO A 66 -27.57 -7.95 -7.49
C PRO A 66 -27.02 -8.21 -8.90
N ASN A 67 -26.95 -7.17 -9.74
CA ASN A 67 -26.42 -7.25 -11.10
C ASN A 67 -24.90 -7.52 -11.14
N GLN A 68 -24.16 -7.09 -10.12
CA GLN A 68 -22.71 -7.32 -9.99
C GLN A 68 -22.40 -8.72 -9.46
N ALA A 69 -23.34 -9.35 -8.75
CA ALA A 69 -23.19 -10.71 -8.26
C ALA A 69 -23.48 -11.77 -9.33
N LYS A 70 -24.17 -11.42 -10.42
CA LYS A 70 -24.46 -12.32 -11.55
C LYS A 70 -23.14 -12.80 -12.18
N ASN A 71 -23.03 -14.10 -12.47
CA ASN A 71 -21.82 -14.77 -12.98
C ASN A 71 -20.61 -14.78 -12.03
N THR A 72 -20.80 -14.46 -10.75
CA THR A 72 -19.75 -14.64 -9.73
C THR A 72 -20.02 -15.91 -8.92
N VAL A 73 -19.05 -16.33 -8.10
CA VAL A 73 -19.23 -17.44 -7.15
C VAL A 73 -20.46 -17.25 -6.26
N PHE A 74 -20.83 -16.01 -5.93
CA PHE A 74 -21.95 -15.68 -5.06
C PHE A 74 -23.32 -16.03 -5.67
N ASN A 75 -23.42 -16.20 -6.98
CA ASN A 75 -24.67 -16.57 -7.65
C ASN A 75 -25.13 -17.99 -7.31
N ASN A 76 -24.18 -18.88 -6.94
CA ASN A 76 -24.44 -20.29 -6.68
C ASN A 76 -24.40 -20.64 -5.18
N LEU A 77 -24.26 -19.63 -4.30
CA LEU A 77 -24.22 -19.84 -2.85
C LEU A 77 -25.63 -19.83 -2.25
N ASP A 78 -25.90 -20.80 -1.39
CA ASP A 78 -27.14 -20.91 -0.63
C ASP A 78 -26.88 -20.68 0.86
N ASP A 79 -27.12 -19.45 1.32
CA ASP A 79 -26.98 -19.10 2.74
C ASP A 79 -28.05 -19.76 3.62
N GLU A 80 -29.26 -20.07 3.14
CA GLU A 80 -30.30 -20.71 3.97
C GLU A 80 -29.86 -22.10 4.47
N LYS A 81 -29.15 -22.86 3.63
CA LYS A 81 -28.60 -24.19 3.97
C LYS A 81 -27.51 -24.13 5.06
N ILE A 82 -26.78 -23.03 5.14
CA ILE A 82 -25.75 -22.84 6.18
C ILE A 82 -26.38 -22.20 7.43
N MET A 83 -27.35 -21.30 7.24
CA MET A 83 -28.07 -20.65 8.33
C MET A 83 -28.86 -21.66 9.20
N SER A 84 -29.30 -22.80 8.65
CA SER A 84 -29.96 -23.85 9.44
C SER A 84 -29.00 -24.71 10.27
N LYS A 85 -27.70 -24.62 9.99
CA LYS A 85 -26.65 -25.38 10.69
C LYS A 85 -25.93 -24.59 11.77
N ILE A 86 -26.04 -23.27 11.73
CA ILE A 86 -25.38 -22.37 12.69
C ILE A 86 -26.38 -21.99 13.77
N ASP A 87 -25.98 -22.15 15.04
CA ASP A 87 -26.75 -21.64 16.17
C ASP A 87 -26.53 -20.13 16.33
N PHE A 88 -27.47 -19.35 15.79
CA PHE A 88 -27.44 -17.89 15.91
C PHE A 88 -27.80 -17.38 17.30
N THR A 89 -28.36 -18.22 18.18
CA THR A 89 -28.68 -17.84 19.57
C THR A 89 -27.40 -17.63 20.37
N ALA A 90 -26.48 -18.60 20.31
CA ALA A 90 -25.17 -18.51 20.94
C ALA A 90 -24.33 -17.36 20.35
N LEU A 91 -24.37 -17.19 19.02
CA LEU A 91 -23.69 -16.08 18.35
C LEU A 91 -24.23 -14.74 18.83
N GLU A 92 -25.55 -14.61 18.92
CA GLU A 92 -26.19 -13.39 19.36
C GLU A 92 -25.85 -13.03 20.81
N ASP A 93 -25.74 -14.02 21.70
CA ASP A 93 -25.33 -13.80 23.09
C ASP A 93 -23.85 -13.44 23.26
N LEU A 94 -22.98 -13.96 22.40
CA LEU A 94 -21.54 -13.67 22.42
C LEU A 94 -21.20 -12.32 21.81
N PHE A 95 -21.91 -11.95 20.74
CA PHE A 95 -21.64 -10.73 19.98
C PHE A 95 -22.60 -9.60 20.31
N LYS A 96 -23.57 -9.75 21.23
CA LYS A 96 -24.41 -8.63 21.64
C LYS A 96 -23.55 -7.47 22.15
N ILE A 97 -23.88 -6.26 21.69
CA ILE A 97 -23.34 -5.04 22.25
C ILE A 97 -24.00 -4.86 23.62
N GLY A 98 -23.37 -5.37 24.66
CA GLY A 98 -23.76 -5.08 26.02
C GLY A 98 -23.47 -3.61 26.33
N VAL A 99 -24.45 -2.89 26.88
CA VAL A 99 -24.13 -1.87 27.87
C VAL A 99 -23.43 -2.64 28.99
N ALA A 100 -22.10 -2.58 29.02
CA ALA A 100 -21.31 -3.38 29.94
C ALA A 100 -21.82 -3.17 31.37
N LYS A 101 -22.19 -4.26 32.04
CA LYS A 101 -22.20 -4.32 33.50
C LYS A 101 -20.80 -3.91 33.94
N ARG A 102 -20.73 -2.73 34.56
CA ARG A 102 -19.67 -2.32 35.46
C ARG A 102 -19.38 -3.51 36.39
N PHE A 103 -18.14 -3.96 36.42
CA PHE A 103 -17.68 -4.93 37.42
C PHE A 103 -17.97 -4.33 38.80
N GLU A 104 -18.95 -4.88 39.52
CA GLU A 104 -19.15 -4.57 40.93
C GLU A 104 -18.20 -5.41 41.76
N ALA A 105 -17.21 -4.75 42.34
CA ALA A 105 -16.66 -5.15 43.62
C ALA A 105 -17.74 -4.85 44.68
N ALA A 106 -18.10 -5.89 45.44
CA ALA A 106 -19.10 -5.83 46.48
C ALA A 106 -18.68 -4.89 47.62
N SER A 107 -19.60 -4.01 48.06
CA SER A 107 -20.06 -3.97 49.46
C SER A 107 -20.96 -2.74 49.74
N THR A 108 -22.22 -3.05 50.11
CA THR A 108 -22.98 -2.43 51.22
C THR A 108 -23.82 -1.15 50.98
N SER A 109 -25.12 -1.38 50.74
CA SER A 109 -26.35 -0.70 51.22
C SER A 109 -26.43 0.84 51.34
N VAL A 110 -27.47 1.44 50.70
CA VAL A 110 -28.73 2.00 51.30
C VAL A 110 -29.50 2.75 50.17
N PRO A 111 -30.85 2.66 50.07
CA PRO A 111 -31.62 3.21 48.95
C PRO A 111 -32.09 4.66 49.22
N GLY A 112 -32.00 5.51 48.20
CA GLY A 112 -32.54 6.87 48.24
C GLY A 112 -32.83 7.39 46.83
N GLU A 113 -34.11 7.59 46.55
CA GLU A 113 -34.63 8.32 45.40
C GLU A 113 -34.00 9.73 45.32
N HIS A 114 -33.62 10.14 44.10
CA HIS A 114 -33.91 11.46 43.53
C HIS A 114 -33.23 11.57 42.17
N SER A 115 -34.05 11.76 41.14
CA SER A 115 -33.63 12.33 39.86
C SER A 115 -33.09 13.74 40.09
N PRO A 116 -31.94 14.11 39.51
CA PRO A 116 -31.67 15.50 39.19
C PRO A 116 -31.63 15.65 37.68
N SER A 117 -32.57 16.46 37.19
CA SER A 117 -32.42 17.34 36.05
C SER A 117 -30.96 17.76 35.84
N THR A 118 -30.34 17.33 34.73
CA THR A 118 -29.11 17.94 34.23
C THR A 118 -29.43 19.36 33.79
N VAL A 119 -29.17 20.28 34.72
CA VAL A 119 -28.96 21.70 34.46
C VAL A 119 -27.85 21.80 33.42
N GLY A 120 -28.17 22.44 32.30
CA GLY A 120 -27.23 22.71 31.23
C GLY A 120 -26.10 23.61 31.72
N THR A 121 -24.89 23.08 31.74
CA THR A 121 -23.71 23.90 31.59
C THR A 121 -23.63 24.27 30.11
N ALA A 122 -24.24 25.40 29.76
CA ALA A 122 -24.00 26.06 28.48
C ALA A 122 -22.53 26.49 28.44
N SER A 123 -21.63 25.56 28.09
CA SER A 123 -20.40 25.95 27.42
C SER A 123 -20.84 26.69 26.18
N ALA A 124 -20.56 28.00 26.09
CA ALA A 124 -20.84 28.80 24.92
C ALA A 124 -20.40 28.01 23.68
N THR A 125 -21.38 27.51 22.91
CA THR A 125 -21.12 26.75 21.70
C THR A 125 -20.55 27.76 20.71
N LYS A 126 -19.22 27.87 20.66
CA LYS A 126 -18.53 28.72 19.69
C LYS A 126 -19.04 28.35 18.29
N ASN A 127 -19.26 29.35 17.45
CA ASN A 127 -19.76 29.13 16.09
C ASN A 127 -18.75 28.26 15.31
N THR A 128 -19.24 27.41 14.40
CA THR A 128 -18.37 26.56 13.59
C THR A 128 -18.68 26.71 12.11
N LEU A 129 -17.65 26.86 11.26
CA LEU A 129 -17.82 26.95 9.80
C LEU A 129 -17.68 25.59 9.11
N LEU A 130 -16.83 24.74 9.66
CA LEU A 130 -16.53 23.42 9.12
C LEU A 130 -17.47 22.35 9.69
N ASP A 131 -17.58 21.22 8.98
CA ASP A 131 -18.35 20.09 9.49
C ASP A 131 -17.65 19.40 10.67
N THR A 132 -18.43 18.72 11.51
CA THR A 132 -17.93 18.08 12.73
C THR A 132 -16.78 17.09 12.47
N LYS A 133 -16.80 16.37 11.34
CA LYS A 133 -15.74 15.40 11.02
C LYS A 133 -14.45 16.11 10.60
N ARG A 134 -14.56 17.18 9.83
CA ARG A 134 -13.42 18.03 9.45
C ARG A 134 -12.78 18.69 10.68
N LEU A 135 -13.59 19.25 11.58
CA LEU A 135 -13.13 19.81 12.86
C LEU A 135 -12.40 18.76 13.70
N GLN A 136 -12.94 17.55 13.84
CA GLN A 136 -12.28 16.45 14.55
C GLN A 136 -10.92 16.09 13.94
N ASN A 137 -10.82 16.02 12.61
CA ASN A 137 -9.55 15.74 11.92
C ASN A 137 -8.51 16.84 12.18
N ILE A 138 -8.94 18.10 12.18
CA ILE A 138 -8.08 19.26 12.50
C ILE A 138 -7.64 19.19 13.97
N ALA A 139 -8.57 18.95 14.90
CA ALA A 139 -8.25 18.81 16.33
C ALA A 139 -7.22 17.71 16.59
N ILE A 140 -7.37 16.53 15.97
CA ILE A 140 -6.41 15.43 16.07
C ILE A 140 -5.04 15.85 15.51
N THR A 141 -5.04 16.56 14.38
CA THR A 141 -3.82 17.04 13.74
C THR A 141 -3.09 18.07 14.60
N CYS A 142 -3.81 19.05 15.15
CA CYS A 142 -3.26 20.06 16.06
C CYS A 142 -2.62 19.42 17.29
N ARG A 143 -3.29 18.43 17.89
CA ARG A 143 -2.73 17.66 19.02
C ARG A 143 -1.45 16.91 18.64
N LYS A 144 -1.41 16.34 17.43
CA LYS A 144 -0.22 15.63 16.93
C LYS A 144 0.95 16.57 16.62
N LEU A 145 0.66 17.76 16.09
CA LEU A 145 1.65 18.79 15.82
C LEU A 145 2.24 19.37 17.11
N ALA A 146 1.41 19.54 18.16
CA ALA A 146 1.83 20.12 19.45
C ALA A 146 2.64 21.42 19.30
N MET A 147 2.29 22.23 18.29
CA MET A 147 2.98 23.47 17.93
C MET A 147 1.99 24.63 17.87
N ASN A 148 2.45 25.81 18.27
CA ASN A 148 1.66 27.03 18.14
C ASN A 148 1.41 27.37 16.67
N ALA A 149 0.19 27.79 16.35
CA ALA A 149 -0.20 28.16 14.99
C ALA A 149 0.71 29.27 14.41
N SER A 150 1.10 30.28 15.21
CA SER A 150 2.03 31.32 14.74
C SER A 150 3.42 30.80 14.40
N ALA A 151 3.92 29.81 15.15
CA ALA A 151 5.21 29.18 14.88
C ALA A 151 5.16 28.40 13.56
N ILE A 152 4.06 27.67 13.33
CA ILE A 152 3.81 26.96 12.06
C ILE A 152 3.76 27.96 10.90
N MET A 153 2.96 29.03 11.01
CA MET A 153 2.87 30.04 9.95
C MET A 153 4.24 30.65 9.62
N SER A 154 5.03 30.96 10.65
CA SER A 154 6.36 31.54 10.51
C SER A 154 7.33 30.58 9.82
N ALA A 155 7.31 29.30 10.20
CA ALA A 155 8.15 28.27 9.60
C ALA A 155 7.78 28.01 8.13
N VAL A 156 6.48 27.93 7.81
CA VAL A 156 5.98 27.75 6.44
C VAL A 156 6.30 28.97 5.58
N HIS A 157 6.22 30.18 6.12
CA HIS A 157 6.58 31.40 5.38
C HIS A 157 8.07 31.44 5.03
N ARG A 158 8.94 30.98 5.95
CA ARG A 158 10.40 30.88 5.74
C ARG A 158 10.85 29.61 5.02
N MET A 159 9.94 28.66 4.75
CA MET A 159 10.28 27.33 4.21
C MET A 159 11.33 26.60 5.07
N ASP A 160 11.23 26.73 6.40
CA ASP A 160 12.25 26.26 7.35
C ASP A 160 11.94 24.85 7.87
N LEU A 161 12.63 23.86 7.31
CA LEU A 161 12.51 22.44 7.70
C LEU A 161 13.15 22.11 9.06
N LYS A 162 13.95 23.00 9.65
CA LYS A 162 14.50 22.80 11.00
C LYS A 162 13.46 23.15 12.07
N ALA A 163 12.71 24.22 11.84
CA ALA A 163 11.62 24.63 12.71
C ALA A 163 10.37 23.75 12.53
N LEU A 164 10.13 23.26 11.31
CA LEU A 164 9.00 22.40 10.97
C LEU A 164 9.51 21.09 10.33
N HIS A 165 9.58 20.04 11.14
CA HIS A 165 10.10 18.73 10.74
C HIS A 165 9.30 18.14 9.55
N PRO A 166 9.92 17.38 8.62
CA PRO A 166 9.24 16.78 7.47
C PRO A 166 7.96 15.99 7.83
N GLU A 167 7.97 15.24 8.93
CA GLU A 167 6.76 14.54 9.41
C GLU A 167 5.60 15.49 9.72
N SER A 168 5.90 16.64 10.32
CA SER A 168 4.91 17.68 10.62
C SER A 168 4.41 18.36 9.35
N VAL A 169 5.27 18.54 8.34
CA VAL A 169 4.88 19.05 7.01
C VAL A 169 3.89 18.10 6.34
N ASP A 170 4.14 16.78 6.37
CA ASP A 170 3.25 15.78 5.78
C ASP A 170 1.91 15.69 6.51
N ILE A 171 1.91 15.88 7.83
CA ILE A 171 0.69 15.96 8.64
C ILE A 171 -0.11 17.22 8.26
N LEU A 172 0.55 18.37 8.13
CA LEU A 172 -0.09 19.63 7.72
C LEU A 172 -0.68 19.55 6.31
N LEU A 173 -0.01 18.84 5.39
CA LEU A 173 -0.50 18.64 4.02
C LEU A 173 -1.88 17.96 3.99
N LYS A 174 -2.16 17.04 4.93
CA LYS A 174 -3.45 16.32 5.01
C LYS A 174 -4.61 17.20 5.43
N ILE A 175 -4.33 18.30 6.12
CA ILE A 175 -5.34 19.27 6.56
C ILE A 175 -5.28 20.58 5.79
N ALA A 176 -4.58 20.61 4.64
CA ALA A 176 -4.55 21.78 3.78
C ALA A 176 -5.99 22.26 3.48
N PRO A 177 -6.27 23.57 3.62
CA PRO A 177 -7.57 24.13 3.29
C PRO A 177 -7.89 23.89 1.81
N THR A 178 -9.11 23.43 1.53
CA THR A 178 -9.61 23.33 0.15
C THR A 178 -9.98 24.71 -0.40
N HIS A 179 -10.11 24.83 -1.73
CA HIS A 179 -10.57 26.08 -2.35
C HIS A 179 -11.94 26.56 -1.85
N GLU A 180 -12.86 25.63 -1.58
CA GLU A 180 -14.17 25.96 -1.01
C GLU A 180 -14.06 26.47 0.43
N GLU A 181 -13.23 25.82 1.26
CA GLU A 181 -12.97 26.26 2.64
C GLU A 181 -12.31 27.65 2.64
N MET A 182 -11.31 27.88 1.78
CA MET A 182 -10.66 29.19 1.66
C MET A 182 -11.65 30.30 1.30
N ALA A 183 -12.59 30.05 0.39
CA ALA A 183 -13.64 31.00 0.05
C ALA A 183 -14.56 31.28 1.25
N LYS A 184 -15.03 30.22 1.93
CA LYS A 184 -15.88 30.36 3.14
C LYS A 184 -15.23 31.20 4.23
N PHE A 185 -13.96 30.96 4.54
CA PHE A 185 -13.24 31.74 5.56
C PHE A 185 -13.04 33.20 5.14
N LYS A 186 -12.84 33.45 3.83
CA LYS A 186 -12.69 34.79 3.29
C LYS A 186 -14.01 35.57 3.34
N ASP A 187 -15.12 34.95 2.95
CA ASP A 187 -16.45 35.56 3.01
C ASP A 187 -16.83 35.88 4.46
N TYR A 188 -16.54 34.96 5.38
CA TYR A 188 -16.77 35.18 6.80
C TYR A 188 -15.94 36.33 7.38
N GLU A 189 -14.67 36.48 7.00
CA GLU A 189 -13.82 37.61 7.42
C GLU A 189 -14.28 38.96 6.86
N LEU A 190 -15.01 38.97 5.74
CA LEU A 190 -15.62 40.18 5.20
C LEU A 190 -16.89 40.58 5.97
N GLU A 191 -17.67 39.60 6.41
CA GLU A 191 -18.91 39.82 7.17
C GLU A 191 -18.68 40.11 8.66
N HIS A 192 -17.62 39.54 9.25
CA HIS A 192 -17.31 39.62 10.68
C HIS A 192 -15.93 40.24 10.93
N LYS A 193 -15.76 40.97 12.04
CA LYS A 193 -14.49 41.65 12.38
C LYS A 193 -13.37 40.71 12.87
N GLY A 194 -13.54 39.41 12.78
CA GLY A 194 -12.52 38.43 13.17
C GLY A 194 -13.08 37.01 13.33
N PHE A 195 -12.20 36.08 13.74
CA PHE A 195 -12.52 34.66 13.93
C PHE A 195 -12.62 34.25 15.40
N SER A 196 -12.59 35.21 16.34
CA SER A 196 -12.46 34.93 17.78
C SER A 196 -13.69 34.25 18.39
N ASP A 197 -14.84 34.36 17.74
CA ASP A 197 -16.11 33.72 18.08
C ASP A 197 -16.23 32.28 17.52
N LEU A 198 -15.27 31.85 16.69
CA LEU A 198 -15.22 30.50 16.13
C LEU A 198 -14.52 29.49 17.04
N SER A 199 -14.73 28.20 16.76
CA SER A 199 -13.97 27.10 17.37
C SER A 199 -12.46 27.25 17.21
N GLU A 200 -11.68 26.65 18.10
CA GLU A 200 -10.21 26.73 18.05
C GLU A 200 -9.65 26.10 16.76
N GLU A 201 -10.31 25.05 16.27
CA GLU A 201 -10.00 24.37 15.03
C GLU A 201 -10.26 25.24 13.81
N ASP A 202 -11.38 25.96 13.78
CA ASP A 202 -11.68 26.93 12.73
C ASP A 202 -10.69 28.10 12.76
N GLN A 203 -10.34 28.61 13.94
CA GLN A 203 -9.33 29.66 14.11
C GLN A 203 -7.96 29.21 13.59
N PHE A 204 -7.58 27.96 13.86
CA PHE A 204 -6.35 27.38 13.35
C PHE A 204 -6.36 27.31 11.82
N LEU A 205 -7.44 26.80 11.21
CA LEU A 205 -7.52 26.69 9.76
C LEU A 205 -7.55 28.08 9.10
N ALA A 206 -8.26 29.06 9.70
CA ALA A 206 -8.29 30.44 9.23
C ALA A 206 -6.88 31.06 9.19
N GLN A 207 -6.01 30.76 10.17
CA GLN A 207 -4.61 31.20 10.13
C GLN A 207 -3.82 30.57 8.97
N LEU A 208 -4.10 29.32 8.62
CA LEU A 208 -3.47 28.69 7.44
C LEU A 208 -3.95 29.31 6.12
N VAL A 209 -5.24 29.67 6.02
CA VAL A 209 -5.82 30.35 4.85
C VAL A 209 -5.16 31.71 4.59
N LYS A 210 -4.70 32.40 5.65
CA LYS A 210 -3.96 33.67 5.53
C LYS A 210 -2.59 33.52 4.86
N ILE A 211 -2.04 32.31 4.80
CA ILE A 211 -0.76 32.07 4.13
C ILE A 211 -0.98 31.98 2.63
N GLU A 212 -0.36 32.91 1.90
CA GLU A 212 -0.38 32.89 0.44
C GLU A 212 0.20 31.57 -0.10
N ARG A 213 -0.59 30.91 -0.96
CA ARG A 213 -0.23 29.65 -1.65
C ARG A 213 0.23 28.55 -0.68
N PHE A 214 -0.41 28.47 0.50
CA PHE A 214 -0.10 27.50 1.55
C PHE A 214 0.11 26.06 1.03
N GLU A 215 -0.84 25.54 0.26
CA GLU A 215 -0.77 24.17 -0.26
C GLU A 215 0.49 23.92 -1.10
N HIS A 216 0.86 24.89 -1.95
CA HIS A 216 2.06 24.79 -2.78
C HIS A 216 3.32 24.83 -1.91
N LYS A 217 3.37 25.72 -0.91
CA LYS A 217 4.52 25.82 0.01
C LYS A 217 4.74 24.52 0.77
N ILE A 218 3.68 23.95 1.36
CA ILE A 218 3.75 22.68 2.08
C ILE A 218 4.17 21.53 1.16
N LYS A 219 3.65 21.46 -0.07
CA LYS A 219 4.09 20.45 -1.06
C LYS A 219 5.58 20.56 -1.38
N ILE A 220 6.08 21.78 -1.56
CA ILE A 220 7.51 22.02 -1.80
C ILE A 220 8.33 21.65 -0.57
N MET A 221 7.89 22.01 0.65
CA MET A 221 8.59 21.62 1.88
C MET A 221 8.65 20.09 2.05
N SER A 222 7.55 19.38 1.75
CA SER A 222 7.50 17.91 1.80
C SER A 222 8.48 17.29 0.80
N PHE A 223 8.53 17.84 -0.42
CA PHE A 223 9.53 17.43 -1.41
C PHE A 223 10.96 17.71 -0.96
N MET A 224 11.24 18.92 -0.44
CA MET A 224 12.57 19.28 0.07
C MET A 224 13.02 18.33 1.19
N GLY A 225 12.11 17.95 2.10
CA GLY A 225 12.43 17.04 3.21
C GLY A 225 12.67 15.59 2.80
N THR A 226 12.18 15.17 1.63
CA THR A 226 12.29 13.79 1.13
C THR A 226 13.27 13.64 -0.05
N PHE A 227 13.79 14.75 -0.57
CA PHE A 227 14.63 14.77 -1.74
C PHE A 227 15.94 14.01 -1.53
N ASP A 228 16.66 14.30 -0.45
CA ASP A 228 17.96 13.69 -0.19
C ASP A 228 17.84 12.16 -0.01
N GLU A 229 16.85 11.70 0.76
CA GLU A 229 16.57 10.26 0.91
C GLU A 229 16.22 9.60 -0.43
N SER A 230 15.43 10.27 -1.26
CA SER A 230 15.08 9.77 -2.59
C SER A 230 16.30 9.71 -3.52
N ALA A 231 17.17 10.72 -3.46
CA ALA A 231 18.40 10.78 -4.24
C ALA A 231 19.37 9.66 -3.81
N ASP A 232 19.60 9.51 -2.51
CA ASP A 232 20.46 8.48 -1.92
C ASP A 232 19.97 7.05 -2.25
N LEU A 233 18.66 6.86 -2.38
CA LEU A 233 18.07 5.59 -2.79
C LEU A 233 18.25 5.31 -4.28
N LEU A 234 18.14 6.34 -5.13
CA LEU A 234 18.12 6.20 -6.60
C LEU A 234 19.52 6.21 -7.23
N GLU A 235 20.44 7.02 -6.71
CA GLU A 235 21.80 7.15 -7.23
C GLU A 235 22.54 5.81 -7.37
N PRO A 236 22.61 4.93 -6.33
CA PRO A 236 23.30 3.65 -6.47
C PRO A 236 22.63 2.73 -7.49
N GLN A 237 21.31 2.86 -7.72
CA GLN A 237 20.61 2.07 -8.74
C GLN A 237 21.06 2.47 -10.15
N PHE A 238 21.20 3.77 -10.41
CA PHE A 238 21.70 4.27 -11.69
C PHE A 238 23.17 3.92 -11.91
N VAL A 239 24.00 4.03 -10.88
CA VAL A 239 25.41 3.62 -10.94
C VAL A 239 25.52 2.13 -11.26
N ASN A 240 24.76 1.28 -10.55
CA ASN A 240 24.77 -0.16 -10.78
C ASN A 240 24.26 -0.53 -12.17
N LEU A 241 23.17 0.09 -12.64
CA LEU A 241 22.63 -0.15 -13.98
C LEU A 241 23.64 0.25 -15.07
N THR A 242 24.27 1.42 -14.90
CA THR A 242 25.28 1.93 -15.83
C THR A 242 26.51 1.03 -15.85
N ALA A 243 27.00 0.64 -14.67
CA ALA A 243 28.13 -0.25 -14.52
C ALA A 243 27.84 -1.63 -15.13
N ALA A 244 26.69 -2.23 -14.83
CA ALA A 244 26.29 -3.52 -15.40
C ALA A 244 26.17 -3.46 -16.93
N SER A 245 25.54 -2.41 -17.46
CA SER A 245 25.40 -2.21 -18.91
C SER A 245 26.76 -2.08 -19.60
N LYS A 246 27.67 -1.29 -19.01
CA LYS A 246 29.03 -1.12 -19.51
C LYS A 246 29.82 -2.43 -19.45
N CYS A 247 29.76 -3.13 -18.32
CA CYS A 247 30.42 -4.42 -18.13
C CYS A 247 29.98 -5.45 -19.17
N VAL A 248 28.68 -5.57 -19.45
CA VAL A 248 28.18 -6.52 -20.47
C VAL A 248 28.63 -6.11 -21.87
N ARG A 249 28.55 -4.82 -22.21
CA ARG A 249 28.95 -4.30 -23.52
C ARG A 249 30.46 -4.44 -23.80
N GLU A 250 31.29 -4.37 -22.77
CA GLU A 250 32.75 -4.43 -22.89
C GLU A 250 33.30 -5.83 -22.58
N ALA A 251 32.45 -6.79 -22.20
CA ALA A 251 32.86 -8.16 -21.85
C ALA A 251 33.27 -8.97 -23.10
N THR A 252 34.51 -8.79 -23.55
CA THR A 252 35.10 -9.51 -24.67
C THR A 252 35.00 -11.03 -24.54
N LYS A 253 35.16 -11.57 -23.33
CA LYS A 253 34.98 -13.01 -23.05
C LYS A 253 33.55 -13.47 -23.27
N PHE A 254 32.56 -12.66 -22.90
CA PHE A 254 31.15 -12.96 -23.15
C PHE A 254 30.86 -12.97 -24.66
N HIS A 255 31.41 -12.00 -25.41
CA HIS A 255 31.29 -11.98 -26.87
C HIS A 255 31.85 -13.25 -27.53
N LYS A 256 33.03 -13.73 -27.09
CA LYS A 256 33.61 -15.00 -27.56
C LYS A 256 32.71 -16.20 -27.28
N ILE A 257 32.04 -16.24 -26.12
CA ILE A 257 31.08 -17.30 -25.80
C ILE A 257 29.89 -17.27 -26.77
N LEU A 258 29.36 -16.08 -27.06
CA LEU A 258 28.27 -15.92 -28.04
C LEU A 258 28.69 -16.36 -29.45
N GLU A 259 29.94 -16.08 -29.84
CA GLU A 259 30.52 -16.52 -31.11
C GLU A 259 30.61 -18.04 -31.21
N ILE A 260 31.12 -18.70 -30.17
CA ILE A 260 31.17 -20.17 -30.10
C ILE A 260 29.75 -20.75 -30.20
N LEU A 261 28.79 -20.18 -29.47
CA LEU A 261 27.39 -20.61 -29.53
C LEU A 261 26.79 -20.44 -30.92
N LEU A 262 27.08 -19.32 -31.60
CA LEU A 262 26.64 -19.09 -32.97
C LEU A 262 27.21 -20.14 -33.93
N ALA A 263 28.50 -20.46 -33.80
CA ALA A 263 29.17 -21.49 -34.62
C ALA A 263 28.56 -22.88 -34.41
N TYR A 264 28.34 -23.30 -33.16
CA TYR A 264 27.68 -24.58 -32.84
C TYR A 264 26.25 -24.61 -33.37
N GLY A 265 25.48 -23.54 -33.14
CA GLY A 265 24.11 -23.42 -33.60
C GLY A 265 24.00 -23.51 -35.13
N ASN A 266 24.87 -22.81 -35.85
CA ASN A 266 24.94 -22.86 -37.32
C ASN A 266 25.33 -24.25 -37.82
N TYR A 267 26.32 -24.90 -37.21
CA TYR A 267 26.72 -26.25 -37.58
C TYR A 267 25.59 -27.26 -37.39
N MET A 268 24.99 -27.29 -36.19
CA MET A 268 23.92 -28.24 -35.84
C MET A 268 22.63 -28.04 -36.65
N ASN A 269 22.31 -26.80 -37.04
CA ASN A 269 21.05 -26.48 -37.72
C ASN A 269 21.19 -26.26 -39.24
N SER A 270 22.41 -26.33 -39.78
CA SER A 270 22.73 -26.10 -41.19
C SER A 270 21.78 -26.85 -42.15
N GLY A 271 21.51 -28.12 -41.88
CA GLY A 271 20.65 -28.96 -42.74
C GLY A 271 19.14 -28.72 -42.64
N ARG A 272 18.66 -27.94 -41.66
CA ARG A 272 17.21 -27.70 -41.46
C ARG A 272 16.79 -26.24 -41.61
N LYS A 273 17.65 -25.31 -41.18
CA LYS A 273 17.30 -23.88 -41.05
C LYS A 273 18.29 -22.95 -41.75
N GLY A 274 19.32 -23.48 -42.41
CA GLY A 274 20.38 -22.68 -43.00
C GLY A 274 21.26 -21.98 -41.97
N GLY A 275 22.13 -21.08 -42.43
CA GLY A 275 23.03 -20.29 -41.58
C GLY A 275 22.41 -18.97 -41.12
N VAL A 276 22.76 -18.53 -39.91
CA VAL A 276 22.33 -17.25 -39.33
C VAL A 276 23.53 -16.45 -38.82
N TYR A 277 23.37 -15.12 -38.76
CA TYR A 277 24.42 -14.18 -38.31
C TYR A 277 24.29 -13.79 -36.82
N GLY A 278 23.21 -14.20 -36.15
CA GLY A 278 22.97 -13.86 -34.75
C GLY A 278 21.70 -14.50 -34.21
N PHE A 279 21.51 -14.40 -32.89
CA PHE A 279 20.35 -14.94 -32.20
C PHE A 279 19.92 -14.01 -31.04
N LYS A 280 18.64 -14.09 -30.63
CA LYS A 280 18.12 -13.34 -29.49
C LYS A 280 18.76 -13.83 -28.19
N LEU A 281 19.13 -12.92 -27.28
CA LEU A 281 19.75 -13.31 -25.99
C LEU A 281 18.86 -14.22 -25.14
N SER A 282 17.53 -14.12 -25.25
CA SER A 282 16.60 -15.05 -24.60
C SER A 282 16.77 -16.51 -25.03
N SER A 283 17.42 -16.79 -26.17
CA SER A 283 17.75 -18.15 -26.58
C SER A 283 18.78 -18.82 -25.67
N LEU A 284 19.59 -18.07 -24.90
CA LEU A 284 20.57 -18.63 -23.96
C LEU A 284 19.92 -19.55 -22.92
N ASP A 285 18.67 -19.29 -22.53
CA ASP A 285 17.92 -20.15 -21.61
C ASP A 285 17.63 -21.53 -22.22
N THR A 286 17.40 -21.58 -23.53
CA THR A 286 17.10 -22.83 -24.26
C THR A 286 18.35 -23.64 -24.56
N VAL A 287 19.49 -22.97 -24.74
CA VAL A 287 20.81 -23.58 -24.95
C VAL A 287 21.19 -24.50 -23.79
N ARG A 288 20.87 -24.13 -22.55
CA ARG A 288 21.06 -24.99 -21.37
C ARG A 288 20.39 -26.36 -21.53
N PHE A 289 19.18 -26.39 -22.09
CA PHE A 289 18.42 -27.62 -22.28
C PHE A 289 18.93 -28.45 -23.46
N ALA A 290 19.40 -27.81 -24.53
CA ALA A 290 19.94 -28.50 -25.71
C ALA A 290 21.27 -29.23 -25.43
N PHE A 291 22.11 -28.69 -24.54
CA PHE A 291 23.38 -29.32 -24.14
C PHE A 291 23.23 -30.33 -22.98
N SER A 292 22.01 -30.67 -22.54
CA SER A 292 21.75 -31.58 -21.41
C SER A 292 22.46 -32.96 -21.47
N PRO A 293 22.77 -33.60 -22.63
CA PRO A 293 23.61 -34.79 -22.65
C PRO A 293 25.00 -34.48 -22.11
N SER A 294 25.46 -35.24 -21.10
CA SER A 294 26.70 -34.98 -20.35
C SER A 294 27.95 -34.81 -21.24
N LEU A 295 28.01 -35.50 -22.38
CA LEU A 295 29.10 -35.37 -23.36
C LEU A 295 29.07 -34.05 -24.13
N SER A 296 27.89 -33.61 -24.58
CA SER A 296 27.71 -32.37 -25.36
C SER A 296 28.02 -31.13 -24.52
N LEU A 297 27.60 -31.12 -23.25
CA LEU A 297 27.96 -30.04 -22.33
C LEU A 297 29.45 -30.02 -22.00
N ARG A 298 30.07 -31.19 -21.76
CA ARG A 298 31.51 -31.28 -21.48
C ARG A 298 32.35 -30.80 -22.66
N PHE A 299 31.98 -31.17 -23.89
CA PHE A 299 32.68 -30.73 -25.10
C PHE A 299 32.54 -29.22 -25.31
N PHE A 300 31.33 -28.67 -25.13
CA PHE A 300 31.10 -27.22 -25.19
C PHE A 300 31.91 -26.46 -24.13
N LEU A 301 31.88 -26.91 -22.87
CA LEU A 301 32.65 -26.29 -21.78
C LEU A 301 34.16 -26.37 -22.02
N PHE A 302 34.66 -27.46 -22.60
CA PHE A 302 36.06 -27.59 -23.00
C PHE A 302 36.43 -26.56 -24.07
N THR A 303 35.61 -26.41 -25.12
CA THR A 303 35.82 -25.41 -26.19
C THR A 303 35.83 -23.99 -25.63
N VAL A 304 34.86 -23.66 -24.77
CA VAL A 304 34.79 -22.35 -24.10
C VAL A 304 36.03 -22.10 -23.24
N LYS A 305 36.45 -23.07 -22.42
CA LYS A 305 37.64 -22.94 -21.57
C LYS A 305 38.91 -22.71 -22.40
N SER A 306 39.06 -23.45 -23.50
CA SER A 306 40.23 -23.37 -24.39
C SER A 306 40.30 -22.07 -25.20
N HIS A 307 39.17 -21.46 -25.57
CA HIS A 307 39.14 -20.27 -26.45
C HIS A 307 38.90 -18.94 -25.71
N CYS A 308 38.24 -18.97 -24.55
CA CYS A 308 37.87 -17.76 -23.81
C CYS A 308 38.79 -17.43 -22.62
N PHE A 309 39.57 -18.40 -22.11
CA PHE A 309 40.33 -18.28 -20.85
C PHE A 309 41.80 -18.71 -20.94
N LYS A 310 42.41 -18.63 -22.13
CA LYS A 310 43.87 -18.68 -22.28
C LYS A 310 44.52 -17.36 -21.86
#